data_AF-A0AAU1LFW9-F1
#
_entry.id   AF-A0AAU1LFW9-F1
#
_cell.length_a   1.000
_cell.length_b   1.000
_cell.length_c   1.000
_cell.angle_alpha   90.00
_cell.angle_beta   90.00
_cell.angle_gamma   90.00
#
_symmetry.space_group_name_H-M   'P 1'
#
loop_
_entity.id
_entity.type
_entity.pdbx_description
1 polymer ?
#
loop_
_entity_poly.entity_id
_entity_poly.type
_entity_poly.pdbx_seq_one_letter_code
_entity_poly.pdbx_strand_id
1 'polypeptide(L)'
;MDYPAPGEDIRIFVDAYGLFTPHDQGVPAKSWGTFRIQHRWPPKGDGKPSFNWGNFKVDCVSVNGPDVAVTGRIVDAGPYWQDFLHRKQPARMGLSFHVPAAGGGATRIGITAPTPDGQPELPKCSANSPDANATEGGFTVTDTRSR
;
A
#
# COMPACT_ATOMS: atom_id res chain seq x y z
N MET A 1 -4.17 2.21 -10.49
CA MET A 1 -4.73 0.85 -10.31
C MET A 1 -6.15 0.85 -10.79
N ASP A 2 -6.64 -0.28 -11.26
CA ASP A 2 -8.03 -0.45 -11.65
C ASP A 2 -8.96 -0.20 -10.45
N TYR A 3 -10.10 0.42 -10.70
CA TYR A 3 -11.11 0.69 -9.69
C TYR A 3 -12.49 0.62 -10.33
N PRO A 4 -13.47 -0.06 -9.70
CA PRO A 4 -14.75 -0.35 -10.34
C PRO A 4 -15.62 0.90 -10.60
N ALA A 5 -15.30 2.05 -9.99
CA ALA A 5 -16.02 3.29 -10.21
C ALA A 5 -15.42 4.09 -11.39
N PRO A 6 -16.19 4.32 -12.48
CA PRO A 6 -15.70 5.04 -13.65
C PRO A 6 -15.21 6.45 -13.32
N GLY A 7 -14.05 6.81 -13.88
CA GLY A 7 -13.46 8.15 -13.74
C GLY A 7 -12.73 8.39 -12.41
N GLU A 8 -12.73 7.42 -11.49
CA GLU A 8 -11.86 7.44 -10.32
C GLU A 8 -10.45 6.99 -10.71
N ASP A 9 -9.43 7.68 -10.20
CA ASP A 9 -8.01 7.40 -10.45
C ASP A 9 -7.28 7.22 -9.12
N ILE A 10 -6.81 5.99 -8.88
CA ILE A 10 -6.01 5.65 -7.70
C ILE A 10 -4.56 5.41 -8.13
N ARG A 11 -3.64 6.21 -7.59
CA ARG A 11 -2.20 6.12 -7.83
C ARG A 11 -1.46 5.71 -6.57
N ILE A 12 -0.57 4.74 -6.73
CA ILE A 12 0.23 4.18 -5.65
C ILE A 12 1.70 4.36 -6.01
N PHE A 13 2.46 4.92 -5.07
CA PHE A 13 3.91 5.09 -5.16
C PHE A 13 4.53 4.40 -3.96
N VAL A 14 5.51 3.52 -4.18
CA VAL A 14 6.15 2.76 -3.10
C VAL A 14 7.65 2.77 -3.30
N ASP A 15 8.37 3.11 -2.23
CA ASP A 15 9.80 2.92 -2.09
C ASP A 15 10.05 2.29 -0.72
N ALA A 16 10.10 0.96 -0.67
CA ALA A 16 10.05 0.18 0.56
C ALA A 16 11.12 -0.91 0.57
N TYR A 17 11.71 -1.11 1.74
CA TYR A 17 12.84 -2.01 1.93
C TYR A 17 12.64 -2.89 3.15
N GLY A 18 13.09 -4.14 3.04
CA GLY A 18 13.14 -5.11 4.14
C GLY A 18 14.52 -5.72 4.24
N LEU A 19 15.08 -5.75 5.45
CA LEU A 19 16.24 -6.55 5.81
C LEU A 19 15.74 -7.85 6.44
N PHE A 20 16.16 -8.97 5.88
CA PHE A 20 15.80 -10.31 6.32
C PHE A 20 17.05 -11.06 6.77
N THR A 21 16.93 -11.84 7.85
CA THR A 21 17.95 -12.75 8.34
C THR A 21 17.65 -14.18 7.90
N PRO A 22 18.61 -15.13 7.98
CA PRO A 22 18.38 -16.53 7.63
C PRO A 22 17.26 -17.22 8.44
N HIS A 23 16.88 -16.66 9.60
CA HIS A 23 15.81 -17.17 10.45
C HIS A 23 14.44 -16.56 10.14
N ASP A 24 14.38 -15.57 9.25
CA ASP A 24 13.19 -14.79 8.95
C ASP A 24 12.32 -15.48 7.90
N GLN A 25 11.21 -16.11 8.32
CA GLN A 25 10.23 -16.77 7.45
C GLN A 25 9.30 -15.74 6.76
N GLY A 26 9.85 -14.86 5.93
CA GLY A 26 9.06 -13.89 5.15
C GLY A 26 8.66 -12.60 5.90
N VAL A 27 9.00 -12.47 7.18
CA VAL A 27 8.87 -11.23 7.97
C VAL A 27 10.26 -10.64 8.22
N PRO A 28 10.51 -9.35 7.93
CA PRO A 28 11.85 -8.78 8.01
C PRO A 28 12.26 -8.43 9.44
N ALA A 29 13.52 -8.65 9.80
CA ALA A 29 14.15 -8.09 10.99
C ALA A 29 14.06 -6.55 11.05
N LYS A 30 14.08 -5.87 9.89
CA LYS A 30 13.89 -4.42 9.81
C LYS A 30 13.23 -4.01 8.50
N SER A 31 12.34 -3.02 8.55
CA SER A 31 11.81 -2.35 7.36
C SER A 31 11.94 -0.84 7.43
N TRP A 32 12.01 -0.21 6.27
CA TRP A 32 12.03 1.24 6.12
C TRP A 32 11.55 1.63 4.72
N GLY A 33 11.39 2.94 4.51
CA GLY A 33 10.91 3.50 3.26
C GLY A 33 9.61 4.28 3.43
N THR A 34 8.98 4.59 2.32
CA THR A 34 7.72 5.33 2.27
C THR A 34 6.79 4.76 1.20
N PHE A 35 5.50 5.01 1.37
CA PHE A 35 4.57 4.91 0.25
C PHE A 35 3.56 6.04 0.28
N ARG A 36 2.95 6.30 -0.88
CA ARG A 36 1.87 7.26 -1.05
C ARG A 36 0.71 6.60 -1.78
N ILE A 37 -0.49 6.87 -1.27
CA ILE A 37 -1.74 6.58 -1.97
C ILE A 37 -2.36 7.92 -2.35
N GLN A 38 -2.79 8.06 -3.59
CA GLN A 38 -3.56 9.19 -4.08
C GLN A 38 -4.87 8.67 -4.67
N HIS A 39 -5.96 9.37 -4.42
CA HIS A 39 -7.26 9.07 -5.00
C HIS A 39 -7.88 10.36 -5.54
N ARG A 40 -8.15 10.39 -6.84
CA ARG A 40 -8.91 11.43 -7.50
C ARG A 40 -10.30 10.89 -7.85
N TRP A 41 -11.33 11.61 -7.44
CA TRP A 41 -12.70 11.37 -7.86
C TRP A 41 -13.08 12.28 -9.02
N PRO A 42 -13.94 11.82 -9.94
CA PRO A 42 -14.53 12.70 -10.93
C PRO A 42 -15.40 13.76 -10.22
N PRO A 43 -15.62 14.93 -10.85
CA PRO A 43 -16.51 15.94 -10.30
C PRO A 43 -17.90 15.39 -9.96
N LYS A 44 -18.44 15.79 -8.79
CA LYS A 44 -19.83 15.52 -8.41
C LYS A 44 -20.54 16.82 -8.07
N GLY A 45 -21.69 17.09 -8.69
CA GLY A 45 -22.52 18.26 -8.39
C GLY A 45 -21.88 19.60 -8.79
N ASP A 46 -20.94 20.10 -7.98
CA ASP A 46 -20.32 21.44 -8.07
C ASP A 46 -19.28 21.60 -9.19
N GLY A 47 -19.06 20.55 -9.99
CA GLY A 47 -18.14 20.55 -11.12
C GLY A 47 -16.65 20.47 -10.75
N LYS A 48 -16.29 20.32 -9.47
CA LYS A 48 -14.88 20.20 -9.05
C LYS A 48 -14.51 18.74 -8.74
N PRO A 49 -13.38 18.22 -9.25
CA PRO A 49 -12.91 16.90 -8.86
C PRO A 49 -12.46 16.92 -7.40
N SER A 50 -12.85 15.90 -6.63
CA SER A 50 -12.29 15.70 -5.29
C SER A 50 -10.94 15.01 -5.39
N PHE A 51 -10.04 15.33 -4.47
CA PHE A 51 -8.73 14.71 -4.41
C PHE A 51 -8.33 14.46 -2.96
N ASN A 52 -7.80 13.28 -2.70
CA ASN A 52 -7.25 12.91 -1.42
C ASN A 52 -5.94 12.15 -1.58
N TRP A 53 -5.15 12.12 -0.52
CA TRP A 53 -3.90 11.41 -0.50
C TRP A 53 -3.46 11.09 0.93
N GLY A 54 -2.51 10.17 1.06
CA GLY A 54 -1.78 9.93 2.31
C GLY A 54 -0.34 9.54 2.01
N ASN A 55 0.60 10.12 2.73
CA ASN A 55 1.98 9.66 2.78
C ASN A 55 2.17 8.79 4.02
N PHE A 56 2.90 7.69 3.87
CA PHE A 56 3.08 6.70 4.91
C PHE A 56 4.56 6.41 5.10
N LYS A 57 4.97 6.25 6.36
CA LYS A 57 6.26 5.69 6.72
C LYS A 57 6.13 4.18 6.87
N VAL A 58 6.90 3.43 6.08
CA VAL A 58 6.89 1.96 6.09
C VAL A 58 7.35 1.44 7.43
N ASP A 59 6.62 0.48 7.97
CA ASP A 59 6.97 -0.22 9.21
C ASP A 59 7.04 -1.74 9.07
N CYS A 60 6.66 -2.29 7.91
CA CYS A 60 6.99 -3.65 7.49
C CYS A 60 6.94 -3.82 5.96
N VAL A 61 7.81 -4.70 5.44
CA VAL A 61 7.76 -5.27 4.08
C VAL A 61 7.90 -6.79 4.19
N SER A 62 6.85 -7.55 3.89
CA SER A 62 6.93 -9.01 3.77
C SER A 62 6.97 -9.43 2.30
N VAL A 63 7.71 -10.50 2.03
CA VAL A 63 7.89 -11.04 0.68
C VAL A 63 7.74 -12.56 0.72
N ASN A 64 6.78 -13.07 -0.04
CA ASN A 64 6.48 -14.49 -0.20
C ASN A 64 6.37 -14.84 -1.69
N GLY A 65 7.49 -15.24 -2.30
CA GLY A 65 7.55 -15.49 -3.75
C GLY A 65 7.22 -14.21 -4.55
N PRO A 66 6.23 -14.24 -5.47
CA PRO A 66 5.83 -13.07 -6.24
C PRO A 66 4.97 -12.07 -5.45
N ASP A 67 4.52 -12.44 -4.24
CA ASP A 67 3.64 -11.60 -3.43
C ASP A 67 4.43 -10.79 -2.40
N VAL A 68 4.10 -9.49 -2.31
CA VAL A 68 4.70 -8.55 -1.37
C VAL A 68 3.59 -7.84 -0.60
N ALA A 69 3.75 -7.72 0.72
CA ALA A 69 2.89 -6.87 1.54
C ALA A 69 3.73 -5.75 2.18
N VAL A 70 3.22 -4.53 2.15
CA VAL A 70 3.85 -3.35 2.75
C VAL A 70 2.86 -2.73 3.71
N THR A 71 3.26 -2.53 4.97
CA THR A 71 2.49 -1.74 5.92
C THR A 71 3.23 -0.47 6.29
N GLY A 72 2.47 0.57 6.62
CA GLY A 72 3.04 1.82 7.08
C GLY A 72 2.02 2.69 7.79
N ARG A 73 2.54 3.62 8.60
CA ARG A 73 1.73 4.58 9.33
C ARG A 73 1.66 5.89 8.57
N ILE A 74 0.47 6.47 8.51
CA ILE A 74 0.29 7.78 7.89
C ILE A 74 1.11 8.82 8.64
N VAL A 75 1.81 9.67 7.91
CA VAL A 75 2.65 10.76 8.45
C VAL A 75 2.26 12.13 7.89
N ASP A 76 1.47 12.14 6.82
CA ASP A 76 0.95 13.34 6.19
C ASP A 76 -0.26 12.96 5.32
N ALA A 77 -1.24 13.86 5.21
CA ALA A 77 -2.52 13.52 4.60
C ALA A 77 -3.19 14.68 3.87
N GLY A 78 -3.94 14.34 2.84
CA GLY A 78 -4.95 15.21 2.24
C GLY A 78 -6.16 15.39 3.15
N PRO A 79 -7.12 16.24 2.75
CA PRO A 79 -8.21 16.69 3.62
C PRO A 79 -9.10 15.55 4.15
N TYR A 80 -9.31 14.48 3.39
CA TYR A 80 -10.22 13.41 3.79
C TYR A 80 -9.59 12.39 4.75
N TRP A 81 -8.27 12.36 4.88
CA TRP A 81 -7.55 11.42 5.75
C TRP A 81 -6.86 12.11 6.94
N GLN A 82 -7.17 13.39 7.20
CA GLN A 82 -6.66 14.11 8.37
C GLN A 82 -7.02 13.40 9.68
N ASP A 83 -8.25 12.87 9.80
CA ASP A 83 -8.65 12.13 11.01
C ASP A 83 -7.80 10.88 11.26
N PHE A 84 -7.30 10.23 10.21
CA PHE A 84 -6.38 9.09 10.34
C PHE A 84 -4.99 9.50 10.83
N LEU A 85 -4.55 10.71 10.46
CA LEU A 85 -3.28 11.29 10.91
C LEU A 85 -3.33 11.70 12.38
N HIS A 86 -4.46 12.25 12.83
CA HIS A 86 -4.62 12.82 14.18
C HIS A 86 -5.22 11.88 15.22
N ARG A 87 -5.39 10.59 14.91
CA ARG A 87 -5.74 9.59 15.92
C ARG A 87 -4.68 9.57 17.02
N LYS A 88 -5.03 9.03 18.20
CA LYS A 88 -4.07 8.82 19.32
C LYS A 88 -2.78 8.15 18.84
N GLN A 89 -2.90 7.27 17.85
CA GLN A 89 -1.78 6.76 17.08
C GLN A 89 -2.08 6.91 15.58
N PRO A 90 -1.20 7.52 14.78
CA PRO A 90 -1.43 7.66 13.34
C PRO A 90 -1.71 6.31 12.69
N ALA A 91 -2.81 6.24 11.96
CA ALA A 91 -3.36 4.99 11.46
C ALA A 91 -2.39 4.22 10.55
N ARG A 92 -2.40 2.88 10.66
CA ARG A 92 -1.68 1.99 9.74
C ARG A 92 -2.57 1.57 8.57
N MET A 93 -2.00 1.56 7.37
CA MET A 93 -2.58 0.95 6.16
C MET A 93 -1.64 -0.10 5.59
N GLY A 94 -2.22 -1.00 4.78
CA GLY A 94 -1.50 -2.03 4.05
C GLY A 94 -1.64 -1.86 2.55
N LEU A 95 -0.58 -2.17 1.82
CA LEU A 95 -0.58 -2.39 0.38
C LEU A 95 -0.12 -3.82 0.12
N SER A 96 -0.71 -4.49 -0.85
CA SER A 96 -0.24 -5.79 -1.34
C SER A 96 0.01 -5.73 -2.83
N PHE A 97 0.97 -6.51 -3.28
CA PHE A 97 1.37 -6.59 -4.68
C PHE A 97 1.56 -8.05 -5.05
N HIS A 98 1.02 -8.43 -6.20
CA HIS A 98 1.48 -9.62 -6.92
C HIS A 98 2.32 -9.13 -8.10
N VAL A 99 3.63 -9.36 -8.04
CA VAL A 99 4.57 -8.93 -9.09
C VAL A 99 5.10 -10.17 -9.78
N PRO A 100 4.49 -10.60 -10.90
CA PRO A 100 4.92 -11.79 -11.60
C PRO A 100 6.30 -11.58 -12.25
N ALA A 101 7.01 -12.69 -12.48
CA ALA A 101 8.20 -12.67 -13.32
C ALA A 101 7.87 -12.18 -14.74
N ALA A 102 8.88 -11.77 -15.50
CA ALA A 102 8.68 -11.32 -16.89
C ALA A 102 7.91 -12.36 -17.70
N GLY A 103 6.79 -11.95 -18.31
CA GLY A 103 5.88 -12.82 -19.06
C GLY A 103 4.88 -13.62 -18.22
N GLY A 104 4.90 -13.49 -16.89
CA GLY A 104 4.08 -14.26 -15.94
C GLY A 104 2.69 -13.70 -15.62
N GLY A 105 2.20 -12.72 -16.39
CA GLY A 105 0.87 -12.12 -16.21
C GLY A 105 0.91 -10.66 -15.75
N ALA A 106 -0.24 -10.14 -15.35
CA ALA A 106 -0.40 -8.75 -14.93
C ALA A 106 -0.07 -8.57 -13.44
N THR A 107 0.55 -7.42 -13.12
CA THR A 107 0.73 -6.99 -11.74
C THR A 107 -0.62 -6.70 -11.11
N ARG A 108 -0.85 -7.26 -9.91
CA ARG A 108 -2.06 -6.98 -9.11
C ARG A 108 -1.70 -6.20 -7.86
N ILE A 109 -2.63 -5.39 -7.38
CA ILE A 109 -2.46 -4.46 -6.27
C ILE A 109 -3.68 -4.54 -5.36
N GLY A 110 -3.45 -4.56 -4.04
CA GLY A 110 -4.50 -4.48 -3.03
C GLY A 110 -4.25 -3.34 -2.06
N ILE A 111 -5.31 -2.73 -1.55
CA ILE A 111 -5.27 -1.72 -0.49
C ILE A 111 -6.02 -2.26 0.72
N THR A 112 -5.41 -2.13 1.89
CA THR A 112 -6.02 -2.42 3.19
C THR A 112 -6.19 -1.12 3.94
N ALA A 113 -7.44 -0.72 4.15
CA ALA A 113 -7.79 0.46 4.91
C ALA A 113 -7.40 0.32 6.39
N PRO A 114 -7.25 1.43 7.13
CA PRO A 114 -7.11 1.34 8.57
C PRO A 114 -8.31 0.68 9.22
N THR A 115 -8.08 -0.02 10.33
CA THR A 115 -9.19 -0.44 11.18
C THR A 115 -9.91 0.79 11.76
N PRO A 116 -11.20 0.66 12.13
CA PRO A 116 -11.93 1.73 12.80
C PRO A 116 -11.24 2.19 14.08
N ASP A 117 -11.44 3.45 14.46
CA ASP A 117 -10.86 3.95 15.71
C ASP A 117 -11.39 3.18 16.92
N GLY A 118 -10.53 2.89 17.88
CA GLY A 118 -10.83 2.05 19.05
C GLY A 118 -10.85 0.53 18.79
N GLN A 119 -10.67 0.06 17.56
CA GLN A 119 -10.50 -1.37 17.27
C GLN A 119 -9.02 -1.79 17.25
N PRO A 120 -8.73 -3.10 17.36
CA PRO A 120 -7.38 -3.60 17.16
C PRO A 120 -6.79 -3.09 15.84
N GLU A 121 -5.54 -2.66 15.88
CA GLU A 121 -4.87 -2.12 14.71
C GLU A 121 -4.58 -3.22 13.69
N LEU A 122 -4.58 -2.85 12.40
CA LEU A 122 -4.00 -3.68 11.34
C LEU A 122 -2.59 -4.16 11.77
N PRO A 123 -2.32 -5.47 11.84
CA PRO A 123 -0.99 -5.95 12.18
C PRO A 123 0.06 -5.51 11.16
N LYS A 124 1.32 -5.41 11.59
CA LYS A 124 2.44 -5.23 10.65
C LYS A 124 2.47 -6.37 9.64
N CYS A 125 2.95 -6.07 8.44
CA CYS A 125 3.14 -7.04 7.35
C CYS A 125 1.84 -7.72 6.88
N SER A 126 0.68 -7.19 7.26
CA SER A 126 -0.64 -7.72 6.92
C SER A 126 -1.34 -6.78 5.95
N ALA A 127 -1.84 -7.36 4.86
CA ALA A 127 -2.66 -6.69 3.87
C ALA A 127 -3.62 -7.70 3.23
N ASN A 128 -4.77 -7.22 2.75
CA ASN A 128 -5.69 -7.95 1.89
C ASN A 128 -4.98 -8.45 0.63
N SER A 129 -5.50 -9.50 0.02
CA SER A 129 -4.96 -10.02 -1.24
C SER A 129 -4.98 -8.96 -2.36
N PRO A 130 -3.99 -8.98 -3.27
CA PRO A 130 -3.96 -8.06 -4.40
C PRO A 130 -5.02 -8.47 -5.43
N ASP A 131 -6.07 -7.65 -5.55
CA ASP A 131 -7.29 -7.96 -6.31
C ASP A 131 -7.54 -7.02 -7.50
N ALA A 132 -6.88 -5.86 -7.56
CA ALA A 132 -7.00 -4.92 -8.66
C ALA A 132 -5.81 -4.98 -9.62
N ASN A 133 -6.06 -4.78 -10.92
CA ASN A 133 -4.98 -4.72 -11.91
C ASN A 133 -4.18 -3.42 -11.81
N ALA A 134 -2.88 -3.48 -12.06
CA ALA A 134 -2.13 -2.29 -12.44
C ALA A 134 -2.54 -1.88 -13.87
N THR A 135 -3.09 -0.67 -14.02
CA THR A 135 -3.53 -0.13 -15.32
C THR A 135 -2.46 0.68 -16.03
N GLU A 136 -1.50 1.21 -15.27
CA GLU A 136 -0.35 1.98 -15.76
C GLU A 136 0.84 1.74 -14.82
N GLY A 137 2.05 1.86 -15.36
CA GLY A 137 3.30 1.70 -14.62
C GLY A 137 3.63 0.23 -14.34
N GLY A 138 4.26 -0.02 -13.21
CA GLY A 138 4.68 -1.36 -12.79
C GLY A 138 5.45 -1.31 -11.48
N PHE A 139 5.63 -2.47 -10.87
CA PHE A 139 6.42 -2.64 -9.67
C PHE A 139 7.55 -3.62 -9.95
N THR A 140 8.69 -3.42 -9.30
CA THR A 140 9.83 -4.33 -9.35
C THR A 140 10.08 -4.83 -7.94
N VAL A 141 10.23 -6.14 -7.79
CA VAL A 141 10.64 -6.76 -6.54
C VAL A 141 12.05 -7.31 -6.73
N THR A 142 12.98 -6.85 -5.91
CA THR A 142 14.32 -7.43 -5.83
C THR A 142 14.43 -8.19 -4.52
N ASP A 143 14.38 -9.52 -4.60
CA ASP A 143 14.66 -10.39 -3.47
C ASP A 143 16.08 -10.95 -3.61
N THR A 144 16.96 -10.57 -2.69
CA THR A 144 18.35 -11.06 -2.67
C THR A 144 18.54 -12.29 -1.79
N ARG A 145 17.48 -12.78 -1.12
CA ARG A 145 17.54 -13.99 -0.27
C ARG A 145 17.59 -15.27 -1.08
N SER A 146 17.10 -15.21 -2.32
CA SER A 146 17.04 -16.32 -3.28
C SER A 146 18.25 -16.38 -4.23
N ARG A 147 19.29 -15.58 -3.96
CA ARG A 147 20.55 -15.58 -4.71
C ARG A 147 21.59 -16.50 -4.07
#